data_AF-S4PRL1-F1
#
_entry.id   AF-S4PRL1-F1
#
_cell.length_a   1.000
_cell.length_b   1.000
_cell.length_c   1.000
_cell.angle_alpha   90.00
_cell.angle_beta   90.00
_cell.angle_gamma   90.00
#
_symmetry.space_group_name_H-M   'P 1'
#
loop_
_entity.id
_entity.type
_entity.pdbx_description
1 polymer ?
#
loop_
_entity_poly.entity_id
_entity_poly.type
_entity_poly.pdbx_seq_one_letter_code
_entity_poly.pdbx_strand_id
1 'polypeptide(L)'
;MGSHSKRSSAEWFIDQLNVGNAKLLAFALIIGFIAYHGILHLRYGPDSCTWLLSSGRYKGDHEWQPYGCMLHKYSKMDARRCLRYLAF
;
A
#
# COMPACT_ATOMS: atom_id res chain seq x y z
N MET A 1 -47.95 -22.14 26.30
CA MET A 1 -46.86 -22.49 25.36
C MET A 1 -46.34 -21.21 24.72
N GLY A 2 -45.04 -20.93 24.92
CA GLY A 2 -44.18 -20.04 24.10
C GLY A 2 -44.59 -18.59 23.87
N SER A 3 -44.18 -17.67 24.76
CA SER A 3 -44.09 -16.24 24.45
C SER A 3 -42.84 -16.00 23.60
N HIS A 4 -43.00 -15.84 22.28
CA HIS A 4 -41.91 -15.41 21.40
C HIS A 4 -41.72 -13.89 21.56
N SER A 5 -40.85 -13.49 22.50
CA SER A 5 -40.39 -12.11 22.62
C SER A 5 -39.61 -11.75 21.35
N LYS A 6 -40.12 -10.80 20.55
CA LYS A 6 -39.35 -10.23 19.43
C LYS A 6 -38.18 -9.46 20.02
N ARG A 7 -36.97 -9.99 19.81
CA ARG A 7 -35.71 -9.38 20.24
C ARG A 7 -35.56 -7.99 19.60
N SER A 8 -35.14 -7.00 20.39
CA SER A 8 -34.95 -5.62 19.91
C SER A 8 -33.76 -5.53 18.96
N SER A 9 -33.79 -4.61 17.99
CA SER A 9 -32.66 -4.37 17.06
C SER A 9 -31.35 -4.07 17.80
N ALA A 10 -31.41 -3.45 18.98
CA ALA A 10 -30.24 -3.18 19.82
C ALA A 10 -29.62 -4.45 20.41
N GLU A 11 -30.44 -5.40 20.86
CA GLU A 11 -29.96 -6.67 21.42
C GLU A 11 -29.34 -7.55 20.34
N TRP A 12 -29.89 -7.52 19.13
CA TRP A 12 -29.28 -8.19 17.97
C TRP A 12 -27.91 -7.59 17.65
N PHE A 13 -27.77 -6.26 17.72
CA PHE A 13 -26.48 -5.59 17.48
C PHE A 13 -25.44 -5.95 18.55
N ILE A 14 -25.83 -5.98 19.83
CA ILE A 14 -24.94 -6.34 20.93
C ILE A 14 -24.41 -7.78 20.77
N ASP A 15 -25.25 -8.72 20.33
CA ASP A 15 -24.82 -10.11 20.07
C ASP A 15 -23.74 -10.21 18.98
N GLN A 16 -23.72 -9.28 18.02
CA GLN A 16 -22.69 -9.26 16.98
C GLN A 16 -21.33 -8.76 17.48
N LEU A 17 -21.28 -8.04 18.61
CA LEU A 17 -20.06 -7.49 19.20
C LEU A 17 -19.31 -8.52 20.06
N ASN A 18 -19.00 -9.68 19.46
CA ASN A 18 -18.25 -10.74 20.11
C ASN A 18 -16.86 -10.94 19.50
N VAL A 19 -16.00 -11.63 20.25
CA VAL A 19 -14.59 -11.88 19.87
C VAL A 19 -14.48 -12.67 18.56
N GLY A 20 -15.41 -13.60 18.28
CA GLY A 20 -15.40 -14.39 17.05
C GLY A 20 -15.61 -13.51 15.82
N ASN A 21 -16.66 -12.69 15.85
CA ASN A 21 -16.97 -11.73 14.78
C ASN A 21 -15.88 -10.66 14.63
N ALA A 22 -15.31 -10.17 15.74
CA ALA A 22 -14.21 -9.21 15.71
C ALA A 22 -12.95 -9.80 15.04
N LYS A 23 -12.61 -11.06 15.32
CA LYS A 23 -11.51 -11.76 14.65
C LYS A 23 -11.78 -11.95 13.15
N LEU A 24 -13.00 -12.31 12.79
CA LEU A 24 -13.40 -12.45 11.38
C LEU A 24 -13.29 -11.11 10.63
N LEU A 25 -13.77 -10.03 11.24
CA LEU A 25 -13.67 -8.67 10.68
C LEU A 25 -12.21 -8.25 10.53
N ALA A 26 -11.37 -8.47 11.54
CA ALA A 26 -9.94 -8.16 11.49
C ALA A 26 -9.24 -8.95 10.36
N PHE A 27 -9.55 -10.24 10.21
CA PHE A 27 -9.03 -11.06 9.13
C PHE A 27 -9.46 -10.55 7.75
N ALA A 28 -10.74 -10.21 7.58
CA ALA A 28 -11.26 -9.65 6.34
C ALA A 28 -10.60 -8.30 6.00
N LEU A 29 -10.38 -7.43 6.99
CA LEU A 29 -9.69 -6.15 6.82
C LEU A 29 -8.24 -6.35 6.36
N ILE A 30 -7.50 -7.29 6.98
CA ILE A 30 -6.12 -7.60 6.59
C ILE A 30 -6.06 -8.10 5.14
N ILE A 31 -6.95 -9.01 4.75
CA ILE A 31 -7.05 -9.46 3.35
C ILE A 31 -7.34 -8.28 2.42
N GLY A 32 -8.26 -7.40 2.81
CA GLY A 32 -8.57 -6.19 2.06
C GLY A 32 -7.34 -5.29 1.85
N PHE A 33 -6.53 -5.07 2.89
CA PHE A 33 -5.30 -4.30 2.77
C PHE A 33 -4.26 -4.99 1.87
N ILE A 34 -4.07 -6.29 2.03
CA ILE A 34 -3.15 -7.06 1.18
C ILE A 34 -3.59 -6.97 -0.29
N ALA A 35 -4.88 -7.15 -0.58
CA ALA A 35 -5.42 -7.04 -1.92
C ALA A 35 -5.27 -5.63 -2.50
N TYR A 36 -5.59 -4.60 -1.71
CA TYR A 36 -5.45 -3.20 -2.11
C TYR A 36 -4.00 -2.85 -2.46
N HIS A 37 -3.07 -3.14 -1.57
CA HIS A 37 -1.64 -2.90 -1.83
C HIS A 37 -1.12 -3.79 -2.97
N GLY A 38 -1.57 -5.04 -3.07
CA GLY A 38 -1.23 -5.94 -4.18
C GLY A 38 -1.67 -5.37 -5.54
N ILE A 39 -2.89 -4.85 -5.65
CA ILE A 39 -3.38 -4.17 -6.86
C ILE A 39 -2.54 -2.93 -7.16
N LEU A 40 -2.23 -2.11 -6.15
CA LEU A 40 -1.37 -0.94 -6.34
C LEU A 40 0.00 -1.34 -6.91
N HIS A 41 0.65 -2.35 -6.35
CA HIS A 41 1.95 -2.84 -6.84
C HIS A 41 1.86 -3.39 -8.26
N LEU A 42 0.78 -4.10 -8.61
CA LEU A 42 0.58 -4.61 -9.97
C LEU A 42 0.31 -3.49 -11.00
N ARG A 43 -0.33 -2.40 -10.59
CA ARG A 43 -0.74 -1.30 -11.51
C ARG A 43 0.30 -0.19 -11.62
N TYR A 44 0.97 0.15 -10.51
CA TYR A 44 1.89 1.27 -10.41
C TYR A 44 3.36 0.84 -10.27
N GLY A 45 3.61 -0.46 -10.12
CA GLY A 45 4.95 -1.05 -10.07
C GLY A 45 5.52 -1.21 -8.65
N PRO A 46 6.60 -2.00 -8.50
CA PRO A 46 7.22 -2.25 -7.20
C PRO A 46 8.32 -1.22 -6.92
N ASP A 47 8.12 -0.41 -5.90
CA ASP A 47 9.15 0.31 -5.15
C ASP A 47 9.96 1.37 -5.89
N SER A 48 10.43 2.36 -5.12
CA SER A 48 11.29 3.45 -5.62
C SER A 48 12.53 2.94 -6.37
N CYS A 49 13.01 1.72 -6.07
CA CYS A 49 14.14 1.07 -6.76
C CYS A 49 13.85 0.68 -8.21
N THR A 50 12.69 0.07 -8.51
CA THR A 50 12.36 -0.29 -9.91
C THR A 50 12.14 0.98 -10.72
N TRP A 51 11.44 1.96 -10.15
CA TRP A 51 11.29 3.28 -10.77
C TRP A 51 12.65 3.95 -11.04
N LEU A 52 13.58 3.90 -10.08
CA LEU A 52 14.92 4.49 -10.24
C LEU A 52 15.84 3.73 -11.19
N LEU A 53 15.68 2.43 -11.40
CA LEU A 53 16.65 1.60 -12.13
C LEU A 53 16.15 1.08 -13.48
N SER A 54 14.83 1.02 -13.69
CA SER A 54 14.25 0.55 -14.96
C SER A 54 13.50 1.65 -15.72
N SER A 55 13.11 2.74 -15.06
CA SER A 55 12.36 3.84 -15.69
C SER A 55 13.27 5.03 -15.95
N GLY A 56 13.65 5.22 -17.21
CA GLY A 56 14.55 6.29 -17.62
C GLY A 56 14.55 6.49 -19.13
N ARG A 57 15.45 7.34 -19.60
CA ARG A 57 15.70 7.55 -21.02
C ARG A 57 17.20 7.64 -21.28
N TYR A 58 17.60 7.28 -22.49
CA TYR A 58 18.93 7.62 -22.97
C TYR A 58 18.94 9.09 -23.39
N LYS A 59 19.89 9.86 -22.87
CA LYS A 59 20.23 11.19 -23.41
C LYS A 59 21.33 11.04 -24.47
N GLY A 60 21.56 12.12 -25.23
CA GLY A 60 22.68 12.19 -26.18
C GLY A 60 23.99 11.75 -25.51
N ASP A 61 24.84 11.07 -26.28
CA ASP A 61 26.03 10.31 -25.87
C ASP A 61 25.77 8.88 -25.33
N HIS A 62 24.56 8.33 -25.53
CA HIS A 62 24.18 6.96 -25.13
C HIS A 62 24.22 6.71 -23.61
N GLU A 63 24.18 7.77 -22.81
CA GLU A 63 24.13 7.64 -21.36
C GLU A 63 22.70 7.44 -20.87
N TRP A 64 22.48 6.37 -20.10
CA TRP A 64 21.19 6.07 -19.48
C TRP A 64 20.95 7.01 -18.29
N GLN A 65 19.78 7.64 -18.23
CA GLN A 65 19.37 8.56 -17.17
C GLN A 65 17.98 8.16 -16.63
N PRO A 66 17.83 7.90 -15.33
CA PRO A 66 16.52 7.62 -14.74
C PRO A 66 15.63 8.87 -14.71
N TYR A 67 14.31 8.66 -14.73
CA TYR A 67 13.36 9.75 -14.47
C TYR A 67 13.49 10.19 -12.99
N GLY A 68 13.39 11.49 -12.73
CA GLY A 68 13.59 12.05 -11.37
C GLY A 68 14.95 12.72 -11.19
N CYS A 69 15.80 12.17 -10.32
CA CYS A 69 17.08 12.78 -9.97
C CYS A 69 18.07 12.68 -11.14
N MET A 70 18.39 13.84 -11.74
CA MET A 70 19.14 13.98 -13.00
C MET A 70 20.58 14.51 -12.83
N LEU A 71 21.48 13.79 -12.14
CA LEU A 71 22.92 14.10 -12.10
C LEU A 71 23.76 12.91 -12.58
N HIS A 72 24.76 13.17 -13.43
CA HIS A 72 25.68 12.14 -13.96
C HIS A 72 26.56 11.50 -12.87
N LYS A 73 26.80 12.18 -11.74
CA LYS A 73 27.47 11.63 -10.55
C LYS A 73 26.87 12.24 -9.28
N TYR A 74 26.36 11.40 -8.40
CA TYR A 74 25.90 11.82 -7.08
C TYR A 74 27.04 11.72 -6.07
N SER A 75 27.31 12.80 -5.33
CA SER A 75 28.02 12.65 -4.06
C SER A 75 27.13 11.89 -3.07
N LYS A 76 27.72 11.37 -1.99
CA LYS A 76 26.94 10.67 -0.94
C LYS A 76 25.85 11.56 -0.32
N MET A 77 26.06 12.87 -0.26
CA MET A 77 25.05 13.81 0.23
C MET A 77 23.92 14.03 -0.79
N ASP A 78 24.27 14.16 -2.07
CA ASP A 78 23.30 14.39 -3.13
C ASP A 78 22.39 13.17 -3.32
N ALA A 79 22.95 11.96 -3.24
CA ALA A 79 22.19 10.72 -3.27
C ALA A 79 21.15 10.67 -2.13
N ARG A 80 21.57 11.01 -0.89
CA ARG A 80 20.64 11.05 0.26
C ARG A 80 19.54 12.09 0.09
N ARG A 81 19.87 13.27 -0.44
CA ARG A 81 18.89 14.34 -0.67
C ARG A 81 17.90 13.94 -1.76
N CYS A 82 18.38 13.36 -2.86
CA CYS A 82 17.57 12.82 -3.93
C CYS A 82 16.59 11.73 -3.44
N LEU A 83 17.11 10.69 -2.78
CA LEU A 83 16.29 9.55 -2.36
C LEU A 83 15.23 9.93 -1.32
N ARG A 84 15.47 10.97 -0.52
CA ARG A 84 14.45 11.52 0.39
C ARG A 84 13.21 12.03 -0.34
N TYR A 85 13.33 12.57 -1.54
CA TYR A 85 12.19 13.04 -2.33
C TYR A 85 11.47 11.89 -3.06
N LEU A 86 12.01 10.67 -3.03
CA LEU A 86 11.47 9.49 -3.71
C LEU A 86 10.94 8.44 -2.73
N ALA A 87 11.10 8.69 -1.42
CA ALA A 87 10.54 7.88 -0.35
C ALA A 87 9.09 8.32 -0.13
N PHE A 88 8.16 7.68 -0.85
CA PHE A 88 6.73 7.71 -0.59
C PHE A 88 6.27 6.30 -0.28
#